data_AF-A0A3A1YGI6-F1
#
_entry.id   AF-A0A3A1YGI6-F1
#
_cell.length_a   1.000
_cell.length_b   1.000
_cell.length_c   1.000
_cell.angle_alpha   90.00
_cell.angle_beta   90.00
_cell.angle_gamma   90.00
#
_symmetry.space_group_name_H-M   'P 1'
#
loop_
_entity.id
_entity.type
_entity.pdbx_description
1 polymer ?
#
loop_
_entity_poly.entity_id
_entity_poly.type
_entity_poly.pdbx_seq_one_letter_code
_entity_poly.pdbx_strand_id
1 'polypeptide(L)'
;MITKLIQRDMSKYHLYLNICFLVCVVISPPLLWETMFHNLFHIDKSFFFRDEVEIITSCIFTSAYILFPLFFIYQIVLKFKKKLSNVSFIMSLITFLIMILSIVFYIILFRGLEEGKAKAHRESERMEIQNRKK
;
A
#
# COMPACT_ATOMS: atom_id res chain seq x y z
N MET A 1 9.66 -28.58 -28.36
CA MET A 1 10.00 -28.88 -26.95
C MET A 1 10.45 -27.63 -26.19
N ILE A 2 11.32 -26.80 -26.77
CA ILE A 2 11.84 -25.55 -26.18
C ILE A 2 10.72 -24.53 -25.84
N THR A 3 9.72 -24.35 -26.71
CA THR A 3 8.59 -23.43 -26.49
C THR A 3 7.73 -23.79 -25.28
N LYS A 4 7.52 -25.08 -24.98
CA LYS A 4 6.77 -25.53 -23.79
C LYS A 4 7.55 -25.28 -22.48
N LEU A 5 8.87 -25.32 -22.53
CA LEU A 5 9.75 -25.02 -21.39
C LEU A 5 9.71 -23.52 -21.04
N ILE A 6 9.91 -22.67 -22.06
CA ILE A 6 9.85 -21.20 -21.90
C ILE A 6 8.47 -20.76 -21.38
N GLN A 7 7.40 -21.33 -21.93
CA GLN A 7 6.03 -20.98 -21.53
C GLN A 7 5.71 -21.43 -20.09
N ARG A 8 6.34 -22.49 -19.59
CA ARG A 8 6.19 -22.96 -18.21
C ARG A 8 6.93 -22.06 -17.21
N ASP A 9 8.10 -21.54 -17.56
CA ASP A 9 8.85 -20.64 -16.66
C ASP A 9 8.26 -19.23 -16.62
N MET A 10 7.72 -18.72 -17.74
CA MET A 10 6.97 -17.46 -17.76
C MET A 10 5.73 -17.50 -16.85
N SER A 11 5.03 -18.65 -16.77
CA SER A 11 3.88 -18.80 -15.87
C SER A 11 4.27 -18.76 -14.38
N LYS A 12 5.44 -19.30 -14.02
CA LYS A 12 5.95 -19.24 -12.63
C LYS A 12 6.37 -17.82 -12.27
N TYR A 13 6.99 -17.11 -13.21
CA TYR A 13 7.40 -15.72 -13.02
C TYR A 13 6.21 -14.79 -12.74
N HIS A 14 5.12 -14.92 -13.49
CA HIS A 14 3.89 -14.16 -13.22
C HIS A 14 3.28 -14.47 -11.85
N LEU A 15 3.35 -15.72 -11.40
CA LEU A 15 2.88 -16.10 -10.07
C LEU A 15 3.77 -15.49 -8.98
N TYR A 16 5.09 -15.55 -9.14
CA TYR A 16 6.04 -14.95 -8.21
C TYR A 16 5.84 -13.44 -8.08
N LEU A 17 5.73 -12.73 -9.21
CA LEU A 17 5.44 -11.30 -9.20
C LEU A 17 4.11 -10.97 -8.51
N ASN A 18 3.05 -11.75 -8.75
CA ASN A 18 1.79 -11.57 -8.05
C ASN A 18 1.94 -11.72 -6.53
N ILE A 19 2.73 -12.69 -6.06
CA ILE A 19 3.00 -12.88 -4.64
C ILE A 19 3.80 -11.70 -4.09
N CYS A 20 4.83 -11.23 -4.79
CA CYS A 20 5.61 -10.07 -4.38
C CYS A 20 4.74 -8.81 -4.26
N PHE A 21 3.88 -8.54 -5.24
CA PHE A 21 2.97 -7.39 -5.18
C PHE A 21 1.91 -7.55 -4.08
N LEU A 22 1.38 -8.76 -3.88
CA LEU A 22 0.46 -9.04 -2.78
C LEU A 22 1.09 -8.73 -1.44
N VAL A 23 2.34 -9.17 -1.21
CA VAL A 23 3.09 -8.86 0.01
C VAL A 23 3.27 -7.35 0.17
N CYS A 24 3.66 -6.63 -0.89
CA CYS A 24 3.81 -5.18 -0.84
C CYS A 24 2.48 -4.49 -0.46
N VAL A 25 1.38 -4.87 -1.12
CA VAL A 25 0.04 -4.28 -0.88
C VAL A 25 -0.46 -4.57 0.53
N VAL A 26 -0.20 -5.75 1.09
CA VAL A 26 -0.63 -6.13 2.44
C VAL A 26 0.19 -5.43 3.53
N ILE A 27 1.51 -5.28 3.33
CA ILE A 27 2.41 -4.65 4.32
C ILE A 27 2.29 -3.13 4.30
N SER A 28 1.94 -2.53 3.16
CA SER A 28 1.84 -1.07 3.00
C SER A 28 0.93 -0.38 4.04
N PRO A 29 -0.31 -0.84 4.34
CA PRO A 29 -1.15 -0.17 5.32
C PRO A 29 -0.60 -0.14 6.76
N PRO A 30 -0.13 -1.27 7.34
CA PRO A 30 0.58 -1.26 8.62
C PRO A 30 1.82 -0.35 8.63
N LEU A 31 2.62 -0.33 7.55
CA LEU A 31 3.78 0.56 7.42
C LEU A 31 3.38 2.03 7.51
N LEU A 32 2.34 2.43 6.78
CA LEU A 32 1.85 3.82 6.84
C LEU A 32 1.37 4.17 8.24
N TRP A 33 0.62 3.26 8.88
CA TRP A 33 0.12 3.47 10.22
C TRP A 33 1.24 3.71 11.23
N GLU A 34 2.30 2.90 11.20
CA GLU A 34 3.45 3.10 12.09
C GLU A 34 4.15 4.43 11.87
N THR A 35 4.37 4.78 10.61
CA THR A 35 5.03 6.04 10.24
C THR A 35 4.23 7.25 10.77
N MET A 36 2.90 7.16 10.78
CA MET A 36 2.00 8.25 11.15
C MET A 36 1.66 8.33 12.65
N PHE A 37 1.40 7.19 13.29
CA PHE A 37 0.83 7.16 14.65
C PHE A 37 1.74 6.58 15.72
N HIS A 38 2.81 5.84 15.37
CA HIS A 38 3.76 5.26 16.33
C HIS A 38 3.06 4.46 17.44
N ASN A 39 2.12 3.58 17.08
CA ASN A 39 1.22 3.01 18.09
C ASN A 39 0.88 1.52 17.91
N LEU A 40 1.24 0.89 16.79
CA LEU A 40 0.94 -0.53 16.53
C LEU A 40 2.12 -1.43 16.90
N PHE A 41 3.35 -1.00 16.63
CA PHE A 41 4.57 -1.77 16.92
C PHE A 41 5.60 -1.03 17.80
N HIS A 42 5.31 0.22 18.21
CA HIS A 42 6.20 1.06 19.03
C HIS A 42 7.61 1.23 18.42
N ILE A 43 7.73 1.24 17.09
CA ILE A 43 9.01 1.34 16.40
C ILE A 43 9.48 2.80 16.40
N ASP A 44 10.63 3.07 17.03
CA ASP A 44 11.19 4.42 17.17
C ASP A 44 11.25 5.20 15.84
N LYS A 45 10.87 6.49 15.83
CA LYS A 45 10.82 7.31 14.60
C LYS A 45 12.20 7.40 13.94
N SER A 46 13.25 7.42 14.75
CA SER A 46 14.65 7.38 14.30
C SER A 46 14.97 6.17 13.41
N PHE A 47 14.21 5.09 13.51
CA PHE A 47 14.37 3.90 12.68
C PHE A 47 13.84 4.13 11.25
N PHE A 48 12.71 4.81 11.08
CA PHE A 48 12.14 5.10 9.76
C PHE A 48 12.89 6.21 9.01
N PHE A 49 13.48 7.16 9.74
CA PHE A 49 14.30 8.24 9.15
C PHE A 49 15.74 7.83 8.84
N ARG A 50 16.09 6.54 8.95
CA ARG A 50 17.31 6.03 8.35
C ARG A 50 17.11 5.94 6.84
N ASP A 51 18.05 6.50 6.08
CA ASP A 51 18.04 6.51 4.60
C ASP A 51 17.71 5.13 4.01
N GLU A 52 18.25 4.05 4.59
CA GLU A 52 18.01 2.68 4.16
C GLU A 52 16.55 2.24 4.31
N VAL A 53 15.93 2.56 5.44
CA VAL A 53 14.55 2.16 5.76
C VAL A 53 13.55 3.00 4.96
N GLU A 54 13.87 4.28 4.74
CA GLU A 54 13.09 5.16 3.88
C GLU A 54 13.05 4.65 2.44
N ILE A 55 14.19 4.23 1.88
CA ILE A 55 14.27 3.66 0.52
C ILE A 55 13.44 2.38 0.43
N ILE A 56 13.55 1.47 1.40
CA ILE A 56 12.79 0.21 1.41
C ILE A 56 11.29 0.50 1.48
N THR A 57 10.89 1.41 2.37
CA THR A 57 9.50 1.80 2.55
C THR A 57 8.94 2.42 1.27
N SER A 58 9.68 3.35 0.66
CA SER A 58 9.34 3.97 -0.63
C SER A 58 9.21 2.93 -1.76
N CYS A 59 10.10 1.94 -1.81
CA CYS A 59 10.01 0.83 -2.76
C CYS A 59 8.73 0.01 -2.57
N ILE A 60 8.32 -0.26 -1.32
CA ILE A 60 7.09 -1.01 -1.02
C ILE A 60 5.86 -0.23 -1.51
N PHE A 61 5.77 1.07 -1.19
CA PHE A 61 4.66 1.93 -1.65
C PHE A 61 4.62 2.04 -3.17
N THR A 62 5.77 2.30 -3.81
CA THR A 62 5.89 2.39 -5.27
C THR A 62 5.46 1.08 -5.93
N SER A 63 5.88 -0.05 -5.38
CA SER A 63 5.51 -1.37 -5.90
C SER A 63 4.02 -1.64 -5.76
N ALA A 64 3.43 -1.32 -4.60
CA ALA A 64 2.03 -1.57 -4.30
C ALA A 64 1.06 -0.70 -5.10
N TYR A 65 1.35 0.59 -5.28
CA TYR A 65 0.37 1.56 -5.82
C TYR A 65 0.71 2.12 -7.20
N ILE A 66 1.92 1.88 -7.73
CA ILE A 66 2.30 2.31 -9.08
C ILE A 66 2.58 1.10 -9.97
N LEU A 67 3.49 0.23 -9.56
CA LEU A 67 3.91 -0.92 -10.39
C LEU A 67 2.83 -1.99 -10.49
N PHE A 68 2.15 -2.30 -9.39
CA PHE A 68 1.10 -3.32 -9.40
C PHE A 68 -0.09 -2.95 -10.32
N PRO A 69 -0.66 -1.73 -10.31
CA PRO A 69 -1.69 -1.35 -11.28
C PRO A 69 -1.28 -1.54 -12.74
N LEU A 70 -0.04 -1.15 -13.09
CA LEU A 70 0.51 -1.37 -14.43
C LEU A 70 0.60 -2.87 -14.76
N PHE A 71 1.09 -3.66 -13.80
CA PHE A 71 1.17 -5.10 -13.94
C PHE A 71 -0.21 -5.77 -14.05
N PHE A 72 -1.22 -5.27 -13.35
CA PHE A 72 -2.59 -5.75 -13.43
C PHE A 72 -3.19 -5.51 -14.81
N ILE A 73 -3.01 -4.31 -15.37
CA ILE A 73 -3.42 -3.99 -16.75
C ILE A 73 -2.75 -4.95 -17.74
N TYR A 74 -1.44 -5.19 -17.56
CA TYR A 74 -0.71 -6.16 -18.37
C TYR A 74 -1.29 -7.58 -18.27
N GLN A 75 -1.67 -8.03 -17.07
CA GLN A 75 -2.31 -9.34 -16.89
C GLN A 75 -3.68 -9.43 -17.54
N ILE A 76 -4.47 -8.36 -17.53
CA ILE A 76 -5.75 -8.29 -18.25
C ILE A 76 -5.51 -8.51 -19.76
N VAL A 77 -4.54 -7.81 -20.35
CA VAL A 77 -4.18 -7.98 -21.77
C VAL A 77 -3.74 -9.42 -22.07
N LEU A 78 -2.92 -10.02 -21.21
CA LEU A 78 -2.51 -11.42 -21.36
C LEU A 78 -3.67 -12.41 -21.23
N LYS A 79 -4.63 -12.10 -20.36
CA LYS A 79 -5.85 -12.90 -20.18
C LYS A 79 -6.71 -12.90 -21.43
N PHE A 80 -6.91 -11.74 -22.06
CA PHE A 80 -7.60 -11.61 -23.34
C PHE A 80 -6.90 -12.40 -24.46
N LYS A 81 -5.56 -12.41 -24.46
CA LYS A 81 -4.77 -13.22 -25.41
C LYS A 81 -4.76 -14.72 -25.09
N LYS A 82 -5.49 -15.19 -24.06
CA LYS A 82 -5.50 -16.59 -23.56
C LYS A 82 -4.11 -17.15 -23.23
N LYS A 83 -3.14 -16.29 -22.91
CA LYS A 83 -1.75 -16.66 -22.59
C LYS A 83 -1.47 -16.73 -21.08
N LEU A 84 -2.45 -16.42 -20.24
CA LEU A 84 -2.32 -16.37 -18.78
C LEU A 84 -3.14 -17.47 -18.10
N SER A 85 -2.54 -18.10 -17.09
CA SER A 85 -3.23 -19.09 -16.25
C SER A 85 -4.40 -18.45 -15.48
N ASN A 86 -5.45 -19.24 -15.21
CA ASN A 86 -6.57 -18.77 -14.37
C ASN A 86 -6.09 -18.42 -12.94
N VAL A 87 -5.18 -19.21 -12.38
CA VAL A 87 -4.69 -19.04 -11.01
C VAL A 87 -3.95 -17.71 -10.84
N SER A 88 -3.01 -17.40 -11.75
CA SER A 88 -2.27 -16.13 -11.71
C SER A 88 -3.20 -14.93 -11.82
N PHE A 89 -4.23 -15.01 -12.66
CA PHE A 89 -5.21 -13.94 -12.80
C PHE A 89 -6.07 -13.74 -11.55
N ILE A 90 -6.54 -14.83 -10.93
CA ILE A 90 -7.29 -14.77 -9.65
C ILE A 90 -6.45 -14.13 -8.55
N MET A 91 -5.17 -14.52 -8.42
CA MET A 91 -4.26 -13.91 -7.45
C MET A 91 -4.10 -12.40 -7.66
N SER A 92 -3.98 -11.97 -8.91
CA SER A 92 -3.90 -10.54 -9.23
C SER A 92 -5.20 -9.80 -8.92
N LEU A 93 -6.35 -10.44 -9.11
CA LEU A 93 -7.66 -9.86 -8.78
C LEU A 93 -7.82 -9.70 -7.26
N ILE A 94 -7.40 -10.70 -6.47
CA ILE A 94 -7.35 -10.60 -5.00
C ILE A 94 -6.43 -9.46 -4.57
N THR A 95 -5.23 -9.37 -5.16
CA THR A 95 -4.27 -8.31 -4.86
C THR A 95 -4.87 -6.92 -5.16
N PHE A 96 -5.61 -6.81 -6.26
CA PHE A 96 -6.30 -5.58 -6.64
C PHE A 96 -7.40 -5.18 -5.64
N LEU A 97 -8.20 -6.14 -5.17
CA LEU A 97 -9.23 -5.88 -4.15
C LEU A 97 -8.60 -5.39 -2.83
N ILE A 98 -7.50 -6.02 -2.39
CA ILE A 98 -6.79 -5.60 -1.18
C ILE A 98 -6.19 -4.20 -1.37
N MET A 99 -5.65 -3.90 -2.55
CA MET A 99 -5.14 -2.56 -2.86
C MET A 99 -6.23 -1.50 -2.75
N ILE A 100 -7.43 -1.75 -3.30
CA ILE A 100 -8.57 -0.83 -3.16
C ILE A 100 -8.93 -0.64 -1.68
N LEU A 101 -9.02 -1.73 -0.91
CA LEU A 101 -9.30 -1.65 0.53
C LEU A 101 -8.24 -0.82 1.26
N SER A 102 -6.97 -0.98 0.91
CA SER A 102 -5.87 -0.19 1.45
C SER A 102 -5.99 1.29 1.09
N ILE A 103 -6.38 1.64 -0.14
CA ILE A 103 -6.59 3.03 -0.55
C ILE A 103 -7.75 3.65 0.23
N VAL A 104 -8.86 2.93 0.37
CA VAL A 104 -10.02 3.38 1.16
C VAL A 104 -9.61 3.61 2.61
N PHE A 105 -8.84 2.69 3.20
CA PHE A 105 -8.29 2.84 4.54
C PHE A 105 -7.46 4.12 4.67
N TYR A 106 -6.60 4.43 3.70
CA TYR A 106 -5.82 5.67 3.71
C TYR A 106 -6.69 6.92 3.63
N ILE A 107 -7.70 6.93 2.76
CA ILE A 107 -8.61 8.08 2.64
C ILE A 107 -9.31 8.36 3.99
N ILE A 108 -9.80 7.32 4.66
CA ILE A 108 -10.46 7.44 5.97
C ILE A 108 -9.47 7.98 7.01
N LEU A 109 -8.25 7.43 7.03
CA LEU A 109 -7.21 7.81 7.98
C LEU A 109 -6.82 9.28 7.82
N PHE A 110 -6.57 9.75 6.60
CA PHE A 110 -6.21 11.14 6.33
C PHE A 110 -7.35 12.11 6.69
N ARG A 111 -8.59 11.78 6.34
CA ARG A 111 -9.75 12.60 6.71
C ARG A 111 -9.92 12.71 8.23
N GLY A 112 -9.81 11.57 8.94
CA GLY A 112 -9.89 11.56 10.40
C GLY A 112 -8.80 12.41 11.05
N LEU A 113 -7.58 12.40 10.49
CA LEU A 113 -6.47 13.22 10.97
C LEU A 113 -6.72 14.72 10.77
N GLU A 114 -7.24 15.12 9.61
CA GLU A 114 -7.59 16.52 9.33
C GLU A 114 -8.69 17.03 10.27
N GLU A 115 -9.74 16.25 10.48
CA GLU A 115 -10.81 16.58 11.42
C GLU A 115 -10.30 16.70 12.85
N GLY A 116 -9.40 15.80 13.26
CA GLY A 116 -8.75 15.84 14.58
C GLY A 116 -7.94 17.13 14.78
N LYS A 117 -7.11 17.51 13.79
CA LYS A 117 -6.34 18.76 13.83
C LYS A 117 -7.24 20.00 13.91
N ALA A 118 -8.32 20.03 13.13
CA ALA A 118 -9.27 21.14 13.14
C ALA A 118 -10.06 21.25 14.47
N LYS A 119 -10.31 20.12 15.15
CA LYS A 119 -10.91 20.14 16.50
C LYS A 119 -9.91 20.65 17.54
N ALA A 120 -8.68 20.15 17.54
CA ALA A 120 -7.63 20.57 18.48
C ALA A 120 -7.33 22.08 18.38
N HIS A 121 -7.27 22.63 17.15
CA HIS A 121 -7.05 24.05 16.95
C HIS A 121 -8.18 24.91 17.55
N ARG A 122 -9.45 24.53 17.31
CA ARG A 122 -10.62 25.23 17.87
C ARG A 122 -10.66 25.16 19.39
N GLU A 123 -10.24 24.05 19.99
CA GLU A 123 -10.14 23.93 21.45
C GLU A 123 -9.03 24.81 22.02
N SER A 124 -7.88 24.88 21.35
CA SER A 124 -6.78 25.78 21.72
C SER A 124 -7.21 27.25 21.72
N GLU A 125 -7.90 27.71 20.67
CA GLU A 125 -8.42 29.09 20.59
C GLU A 125 -9.42 29.39 21.71
N ARG A 126 -10.32 28.44 22.03
CA ARG A 126 -11.28 28.59 23.13
C ARG A 126 -10.59 28.75 24.49
N MET A 127 -9.54 27.97 24.74
CA MET A 127 -8.76 28.05 25.98
C MET A 127 -7.99 29.38 26.09
N GLU A 128 -7.41 29.89 25.00
CA GLU A 128 -6.76 31.20 24.99
C GLU A 128 -7.73 32.35 25.26
N ILE A 129 -8.90 32.33 24.64
CA ILE A 129 -9.95 33.36 24.86
C ILE A 129 -10.43 33.32 26.31
N GLN A 130 -10.58 32.12 26.90
CA GLN A 130 -10.99 31.98 28.29
C GLN A 130 -9.91 32.50 29.26
N ASN A 131 -8.63 32.25 28.98
CA ASN A 131 -7.52 32.76 29.78
C ASN A 131 -7.35 34.29 29.67
N ARG A 132 -7.64 34.91 28.52
CA ARG A 132 -7.60 36.38 28.38
C ARG A 132 -8.75 37.10 29.09
N LYS A 133 -9.81 36.38 29.45
CA LYS A 133 -10.98 36.93 30.17
C LYS A 133 -10.89 36.78 31.70
N LYS A 134 -9.85 36.11 32.20
CA LYS A 134 -9.50 36.05 33.63
C LYS A 134 -8.45 37.09 33.95
#